data_AF-A0A383E8X0-F1
#
_entry.id   AF-A0A383E8X0-F1
#
_cell.length_a   1.000
_cell.length_b   1.000
_cell.length_c   1.000
_cell.angle_alpha   90.00
_cell.angle_beta   90.00
_cell.angle_gamma   90.00
#
_symmetry.space_group_name_H-M   'P 1'
#
loop_
_entity.id
_entity.type
_entity.pdbx_description
1 polymer ?
#
loop_
_entity_poly.entity_id
_entity_poly.type
_entity_poly.pdbx_seq_one_letter_code
_entity_poly.pdbx_strand_id
1 'polypeptide(L)'
;MKNKNIDTAVILAAGKGERISNTDEFVAKPLIKIFDVSLIERSIKNLINNLNIKKIYIVTGFNHEEINDHLVKLKNKLSLNVEVVFAKNWEKGNGASFLAILDKMNHQQFYLLMADHLFNNEFYNVISKYKMNNKSYLIISRTLSSLNDFNDATKVNIVDDKINDIGKSINDNNAFDTGFFILNSDQFN
;
A
#
# COMPACT_ATOMS: atom_id res chain seq x y z
N MET A 1 -27.24 -8.32 -2.13
CA MET A 1 -26.05 -8.08 -2.97
C MET A 1 -24.89 -8.86 -2.38
N LYS A 2 -24.34 -9.84 -3.10
CA LYS A 2 -23.15 -10.60 -2.67
C LYS A 2 -21.97 -9.61 -2.58
N ASN A 3 -21.17 -9.67 -1.51
CA ASN A 3 -19.93 -8.91 -1.41
C ASN A 3 -19.08 -9.24 -2.65
N LYS A 4 -18.74 -8.23 -3.46
CA LYS A 4 -17.79 -8.40 -4.57
C LYS A 4 -16.44 -8.66 -3.92
N ASN A 5 -15.90 -9.85 -4.11
CA ASN A 5 -14.64 -10.22 -3.46
C ASN A 5 -13.50 -9.54 -4.24
N ILE A 6 -12.81 -8.60 -3.60
CA ILE A 6 -11.59 -7.98 -4.15
C ILE A 6 -10.49 -9.04 -4.16
N ASP A 7 -9.96 -9.36 -5.33
CA ASP A 7 -8.91 -10.39 -5.49
C ASP A 7 -7.57 -9.83 -5.99
N THR A 8 -7.50 -8.51 -6.20
CA THR A 8 -6.32 -7.82 -6.73
C THR A 8 -5.82 -6.78 -5.74
N ALA A 9 -4.49 -6.67 -5.61
CA ALA A 9 -3.82 -5.66 -4.80
C ALA A 9 -2.64 -5.02 -5.55
N VAL A 10 -2.32 -3.77 -5.19
CA VAL A 10 -1.20 -2.98 -5.69
C VAL A 10 -0.35 -2.55 -4.51
N ILE A 11 0.93 -2.92 -4.51
CA ILE A 11 1.92 -2.46 -3.52
C ILE A 11 2.79 -1.38 -4.17
N LEU A 12 2.82 -0.18 -3.60
CA LEU A 12 3.74 0.89 -4.00
C LEU A 12 5.08 0.71 -3.26
N ALA A 13 6.13 0.46 -4.04
CA ALA A 13 7.49 0.16 -3.59
C ALA A 13 8.54 0.99 -4.36
N ALA A 14 8.14 2.16 -4.90
CA ALA A 14 8.93 2.92 -5.86
C ALA A 14 9.84 4.01 -5.26
N GLY A 15 9.62 4.37 -3.99
CA GLY A 15 10.32 5.48 -3.34
C GLY A 15 11.71 5.13 -2.80
N LYS A 16 12.60 6.13 -2.77
CA LYS A 16 13.98 6.04 -2.22
C LYS A 16 14.06 5.70 -0.74
N GLY A 17 13.07 6.10 0.05
CA GLY A 17 13.11 5.83 1.48
C GLY A 17 14.19 6.62 2.24
N GLU A 18 14.43 7.87 1.86
CA GLU A 18 15.53 8.73 2.34
C GLU A 18 15.60 8.93 3.87
N ARG A 19 14.56 8.55 4.62
CA ARG A 19 14.52 8.66 6.09
C ARG A 19 15.26 7.53 6.84
N ILE A 20 15.59 6.43 6.16
CA ILE A 20 16.28 5.26 6.75
C ILE A 20 17.71 5.11 6.21
N SER A 21 18.17 5.96 5.29
CA SER A 21 19.45 5.80 4.58
C SER A 21 20.71 6.17 5.38
N ASN A 22 20.69 6.03 6.71
CA ASN A 22 21.83 6.31 7.58
C ASN A 22 22.64 5.03 7.94
N THR A 23 22.54 3.97 7.14
CA THR A 23 23.38 2.76 7.29
C THR A 23 24.39 2.67 6.15
N ASP A 24 25.61 2.21 6.46
CA ASP A 24 26.75 2.16 5.52
C ASP A 24 26.52 1.29 4.27
N GLU A 25 25.47 0.46 4.27
CA GLU A 25 24.94 -0.22 3.08
C GLU A 25 23.52 0.25 2.80
N PHE A 26 23.29 0.83 1.63
CA PHE A 26 21.95 1.19 1.18
C PHE A 26 21.19 -0.07 0.77
N VAL A 27 20.14 -0.43 1.51
CA VAL A 27 19.19 -1.48 1.13
C VAL A 27 17.86 -0.84 0.78
N ALA A 28 17.27 -1.21 -0.36
CA ALA A 28 15.95 -0.72 -0.74
C ALA A 28 14.94 -1.04 0.37
N LYS A 29 14.23 -0.03 0.89
CA LYS A 29 13.28 -0.19 2.02
C LYS A 29 12.36 -1.42 1.91
N PRO A 30 11.72 -1.71 0.76
CA PRO A 30 10.85 -2.88 0.62
C PRO A 30 11.55 -4.23 0.92
N LEU A 31 12.88 -4.26 0.79
CA LEU A 31 13.74 -5.43 1.00
C LEU A 31 14.30 -5.55 2.43
N ILE A 32 14.15 -4.51 3.27
CA ILE A 32 14.50 -4.57 4.69
C ILE A 32 13.80 -5.77 5.33
N LYS A 33 14.55 -6.56 6.10
CA LYS A 33 14.05 -7.78 6.75
C LYS A 33 13.75 -7.52 8.22
N ILE A 34 12.63 -8.06 8.67
CA ILE A 34 12.27 -8.16 10.08
C ILE A 34 11.97 -9.63 10.36
N PHE A 35 12.80 -10.25 11.20
CA PHE A 35 12.82 -11.69 11.45
C PHE A 35 12.92 -12.48 10.12
N ASP A 36 13.94 -12.17 9.32
CA ASP A 36 14.28 -12.79 8.02
C ASP A 36 13.24 -12.70 6.90
N VAL A 37 12.13 -12.01 7.12
CA VAL A 37 11.10 -11.77 6.11
C VAL A 37 11.17 -10.31 5.68
N SER A 38 11.29 -10.06 4.36
CA SER A 38 11.31 -8.69 3.84
C SER A 38 9.95 -8.01 4.02
N LEU A 39 9.92 -6.68 4.11
CA LEU A 39 8.66 -5.91 4.25
C LEU A 39 7.69 -6.22 3.12
N ILE A 40 8.21 -6.33 1.89
CA ILE A 40 7.39 -6.66 0.72
C ILE A 40 6.86 -8.10 0.76
N GLU A 41 7.67 -9.07 1.17
CA GLU A 41 7.23 -10.46 1.34
C GLU A 41 6.14 -10.57 2.42
N ARG A 42 6.30 -9.83 3.52
CA ARG A 42 5.32 -9.77 4.61
C ARG A 42 3.99 -9.20 4.12
N SER A 43 4.04 -8.11 3.35
CA SER A 43 2.84 -7.49 2.74
C SER A 43 2.12 -8.48 1.81
N ILE A 44 2.86 -9.15 0.93
CA ILE A 44 2.32 -10.18 0.02
C ILE A 44 1.63 -11.30 0.81
N LYS A 45 2.31 -11.87 1.82
CA LYS A 45 1.76 -12.94 2.66
C LYS A 45 0.48 -12.50 3.38
N ASN A 46 0.47 -11.29 3.92
CA ASN A 46 -0.69 -10.77 4.64
C ASN A 46 -1.90 -10.56 3.72
N LEU A 47 -1.69 -10.03 2.50
CA LEU A 47 -2.75 -9.86 1.50
C LEU A 47 -3.37 -11.21 1.09
N ILE A 48 -2.54 -12.22 0.85
CA ILE A 48 -3.00 -13.56 0.47
C ILE A 48 -3.75 -14.22 1.64
N ASN A 49 -3.12 -14.26 2.82
CA ASN A 49 -3.64 -15.04 3.94
C ASN A 49 -4.86 -14.40 4.60
N ASN A 50 -4.93 -13.07 4.67
CA ASN A 50 -6.00 -12.38 5.40
C ASN A 50 -7.10 -11.81 4.50
N LEU A 51 -6.79 -11.51 3.22
CA LEU A 51 -7.75 -10.92 2.27
C LEU A 51 -8.02 -11.81 1.04
N ASN A 52 -7.42 -13.00 0.95
CA ASN A 52 -7.59 -13.95 -0.16
C ASN A 52 -7.24 -13.35 -1.54
N ILE A 53 -6.18 -12.54 -1.58
CA ILE A 53 -5.70 -11.92 -2.82
C ILE A 53 -5.05 -12.94 -3.74
N LYS A 54 -5.42 -12.87 -5.02
CA LYS A 54 -4.99 -13.79 -6.07
C LYS A 54 -4.04 -13.16 -7.08
N LYS A 55 -4.03 -11.84 -7.21
CA LYS A 55 -3.14 -11.10 -8.10
C LYS A 55 -2.55 -9.90 -7.40
N ILE A 56 -1.23 -9.76 -7.45
CA ILE A 56 -0.54 -8.64 -6.83
C ILE A 56 0.31 -7.94 -7.88
N TYR A 57 0.12 -6.63 -7.99
CA TYR A 57 1.00 -5.75 -8.73
C TYR A 57 1.94 -5.05 -7.77
N ILE A 58 3.21 -4.96 -8.15
CA ILE A 58 4.22 -4.26 -7.37
C ILE A 58 4.80 -3.16 -8.22
N VAL A 59 4.48 -1.92 -7.85
CA VAL A 59 4.97 -0.74 -8.53
C VAL A 59 6.32 -0.36 -7.92
N THR A 60 7.34 -0.33 -8.76
CA THR A 60 8.74 -0.07 -8.39
C THR A 60 9.27 1.15 -9.13
N GLY A 61 10.41 1.66 -8.68
CA GLY A 61 11.02 2.89 -9.19
C GLY A 61 12.48 2.88 -8.82
N PHE A 62 12.83 3.56 -7.73
CA PHE A 62 14.16 3.46 -7.15
C PHE A 62 14.53 2.00 -6.83
N ASN A 63 15.77 1.58 -7.15
CA ASN A 63 16.27 0.21 -7.03
C ASN A 63 15.37 -0.86 -7.68
N HIS A 64 14.75 -0.54 -8.82
CA HIS A 64 13.87 -1.46 -9.55
C HIS A 64 14.48 -2.85 -9.77
N GLU A 65 15.72 -2.94 -10.26
CA GLU A 65 16.39 -4.20 -10.60
C GLU A 65 16.56 -5.10 -9.36
N GLU A 66 17.08 -4.53 -8.27
CA GLU A 66 17.28 -5.24 -6.99
C GLU A 66 15.96 -5.80 -6.44
N ILE A 67 14.89 -4.97 -6.47
CA ILE A 67 13.56 -5.38 -6.00
C ILE A 67 12.99 -6.47 -6.92
N ASN A 68 13.14 -6.32 -8.24
CA ASN A 68 12.65 -7.29 -9.22
C ASN A 68 13.33 -8.65 -9.04
N ASP A 69 14.65 -8.69 -8.86
CA ASP A 69 15.39 -9.93 -8.65
C ASP A 69 14.96 -10.67 -7.38
N HIS A 70 14.72 -9.93 -6.29
CA HIS A 70 14.16 -10.50 -5.06
C HIS A 70 12.77 -11.10 -5.31
N LEU A 71 11.91 -10.37 -6.04
CA LEU A 71 10.55 -10.80 -6.34
C LEU A 71 10.48 -12.01 -7.28
N VAL A 72 11.39 -12.12 -8.25
CA VAL A 72 11.50 -13.31 -9.12
C VAL A 72 11.81 -14.55 -8.27
N LYS A 73 12.79 -14.46 -7.37
CA LYS A 73 13.13 -15.55 -6.43
C LYS A 73 11.94 -15.91 -5.54
N LEU A 74 11.26 -14.90 -5.01
CA LEU A 74 10.09 -15.08 -4.13
C LEU A 74 8.91 -15.72 -4.86
N LYS A 75 8.63 -15.28 -6.09
CA LYS A 75 7.58 -15.81 -6.96
C LYS A 75 7.76 -17.30 -7.21
N ASN A 76 8.98 -17.73 -7.52
CA ASN A 76 9.30 -19.14 -7.74
C ASN A 76 9.16 -19.96 -6.47
N LYS A 77 9.62 -19.43 -5.32
CA LYS A 77 9.54 -20.11 -4.03
C LYS A 77 8.11 -20.31 -3.54
N LEU A 78 7.23 -19.34 -3.79
CA LEU A 78 5.88 -19.29 -3.22
C LEU A 78 4.76 -19.48 -4.25
N SER A 79 5.09 -19.76 -5.51
CA SER A 79 4.12 -19.92 -6.63
C SER A 79 3.14 -18.74 -6.73
N LEU A 80 3.66 -17.51 -6.63
CA LEU A 80 2.85 -16.29 -6.55
C LEU A 80 2.44 -15.77 -7.93
N ASN A 81 1.22 -15.22 -8.03
CA ASN A 81 0.81 -14.42 -9.17
C ASN A 81 1.13 -12.93 -8.92
N VAL A 82 2.41 -12.61 -9.07
CA VAL A 82 2.96 -11.25 -8.91
C VAL A 82 3.45 -10.73 -10.26
N GLU A 83 3.13 -9.46 -10.54
CA GLU A 83 3.61 -8.69 -11.69
C GLU A 83 4.29 -7.41 -11.21
N VAL A 84 5.51 -7.16 -11.68
CA VAL A 84 6.28 -5.95 -11.35
C VAL A 84 6.06 -4.90 -12.43
N VAL A 85 5.79 -3.67 -12.03
CA VAL A 85 5.59 -2.52 -12.93
C VAL A 85 6.57 -1.43 -12.54
N PHE A 86 7.31 -0.92 -13.53
CA PHE A 86 8.23 0.19 -13.34
C PHE A 86 7.53 1.53 -13.55
N ALA A 87 7.50 2.38 -12.53
CA ALA A 87 6.98 3.73 -12.61
C ALA A 87 8.09 4.70 -13.04
N LYS A 88 8.07 5.15 -14.30
CA LYS A 88 9.09 6.07 -14.85
C LYS A 88 9.21 7.42 -14.15
N ASN A 89 8.14 7.89 -13.51
CA ASN A 89 8.05 9.19 -12.84
C ASN A 89 8.00 9.05 -11.31
N TRP A 90 8.59 7.99 -10.75
CA TRP A 90 8.49 7.67 -9.33
C TRP A 90 9.04 8.78 -8.42
N GLU A 91 9.98 9.60 -8.91
CA GLU A 91 10.57 10.73 -8.20
C GLU A 91 9.54 11.81 -7.83
N LYS A 92 8.41 11.86 -8.55
CA LYS A 92 7.29 12.78 -8.26
C LYS A 92 6.38 12.28 -7.12
N GLY A 93 6.72 11.15 -6.50
CA GLY A 93 6.05 10.60 -5.32
C GLY A 93 5.03 9.51 -5.61
N ASN A 94 4.28 9.12 -4.57
CA ASN A 94 3.37 7.97 -4.59
C ASN A 94 2.26 8.12 -5.64
N GLY A 95 1.70 9.33 -5.81
CA GLY A 95 0.68 9.59 -6.82
C GLY A 95 1.18 9.30 -8.24
N ALA A 96 2.36 9.81 -8.61
CA ALA A 96 2.95 9.55 -9.93
C ALA A 96 3.36 8.08 -10.10
N SER A 97 3.78 7.42 -9.02
CA SER A 97 4.05 5.98 -9.04
C SER A 97 2.76 5.19 -9.31
N PHE A 98 1.67 5.53 -8.63
CA PHE A 98 0.37 4.93 -8.82
C PHE A 98 -0.20 5.11 -10.23
N LEU A 99 0.02 6.27 -10.88
CA LEU A 99 -0.41 6.48 -12.27
C LEU A 99 0.15 5.42 -13.24
N ALA A 100 1.33 4.85 -12.96
CA ALA A 100 1.94 3.84 -13.81
C ALA A 100 1.18 2.50 -13.87
N ILE A 101 0.24 2.27 -12.95
CA ILE A 101 -0.55 1.03 -12.88
C ILE A 101 -2.01 1.19 -13.32
N LEU A 102 -2.50 2.42 -13.48
CA LEU A 102 -3.94 2.68 -13.70
C LEU A 102 -4.51 1.94 -14.92
N ASP A 103 -3.79 1.92 -16.04
CA ASP A 103 -4.23 1.24 -17.28
C ASP A 103 -4.42 -0.28 -17.10
N LYS A 104 -3.84 -0.87 -16.05
CA LYS A 104 -4.00 -2.30 -15.70
C LYS A 104 -5.14 -2.56 -14.73
N MET A 105 -5.77 -1.51 -14.20
CA MET A 105 -6.78 -1.58 -13.14
C MET A 105 -8.21 -1.43 -13.66
N ASN A 106 -8.51 -1.69 -14.92
CA ASN A 106 -9.82 -1.35 -15.51
C ASN A 106 -11.03 -2.07 -14.87
N HIS A 107 -12.08 -1.30 -14.54
CA HIS A 107 -13.40 -1.77 -14.10
C HIS A 107 -13.40 -2.73 -12.89
N GLN A 108 -12.56 -2.45 -11.90
CA GLN A 108 -12.43 -3.28 -10.71
C GLN A 108 -12.14 -2.49 -9.44
N GLN A 109 -12.44 -3.14 -8.32
CA GLN A 109 -11.95 -2.71 -7.02
C GLN A 109 -10.69 -3.47 -6.66
N PHE A 110 -9.73 -2.79 -6.06
CA PHE A 110 -8.44 -3.35 -5.67
C PHE A 110 -7.94 -2.70 -4.38
N TYR A 111 -7.08 -3.41 -3.65
CA TYR A 111 -6.37 -2.82 -2.52
C TYR A 111 -5.12 -2.07 -3.01
N LEU A 112 -4.82 -0.92 -2.43
CA LEU A 112 -3.58 -0.18 -2.65
C LEU A 112 -2.90 0.01 -1.30
N LEU A 113 -1.59 -0.28 -1.21
CA LEU A 113 -0.84 -0.09 0.03
C LEU A 113 0.61 0.29 -0.22
N MET A 114 1.22 0.90 0.79
CA MET A 114 2.65 1.20 0.81
C MET A 114 3.46 -0.01 1.27
N ALA A 115 4.60 -0.28 0.62
CA ALA A 115 5.45 -1.42 0.94
C ALA A 115 6.14 -1.32 2.31
N ASP A 116 6.28 -0.11 2.86
CA ASP A 116 6.96 0.17 4.13
C ASP A 116 5.99 0.33 5.31
N HIS A 117 4.68 0.12 5.10
CA HIS A 117 3.69 0.13 6.17
C HIS A 117 3.38 -1.30 6.65
N LEU A 118 3.36 -1.49 7.96
CA LEU A 118 3.14 -2.79 8.59
C LEU A 118 1.81 -2.83 9.33
N PHE A 119 1.09 -3.93 9.15
CA PHE A 119 -0.23 -4.16 9.74
C PHE A 119 -0.30 -5.54 10.38
N ASN A 120 -1.03 -5.63 11.50
CA ASN A 120 -1.33 -6.89 12.18
C ASN A 120 -2.59 -7.56 11.60
N ASN A 121 -2.90 -8.78 12.04
CA ASN A 121 -4.06 -9.51 11.54
C ASN A 121 -5.40 -8.83 11.89
N GLU A 122 -5.48 -8.10 13.01
CA GLU A 122 -6.69 -7.37 13.41
C GLU A 122 -7.04 -6.28 12.41
N PHE A 123 -6.04 -5.56 11.89
CA PHE A 123 -6.22 -4.58 10.83
C PHE A 123 -6.90 -5.18 9.59
N TYR A 124 -6.40 -6.32 9.12
CA TYR A 124 -7.01 -7.02 7.98
C TYR A 124 -8.40 -7.58 8.31
N ASN A 125 -8.65 -7.98 9.56
CA ASN A 125 -9.95 -8.46 10.00
C ASN A 125 -11.03 -7.36 9.99
N VAL A 126 -10.65 -6.11 10.24
CA VAL A 126 -11.54 -4.95 10.07
C VAL A 126 -11.92 -4.79 8.59
N ILE A 127 -10.93 -4.87 7.70
CA ILE A 127 -11.13 -4.73 6.25
C ILE A 127 -12.02 -5.85 5.70
N SER A 128 -11.75 -7.11 6.08
CA SER A 128 -12.47 -8.29 5.57
C SER A 128 -13.95 -8.31 5.97
N LYS A 129 -14.29 -7.71 7.11
CA LYS A 129 -15.67 -7.60 7.60
C LYS A 129 -16.43 -6.41 7.02
N TYR A 130 -15.74 -5.44 6.44
CA TYR A 130 -16.39 -4.24 5.92
C TYR A 130 -17.20 -4.56 4.67
N LYS A 131 -18.44 -4.07 4.61
CA LYS A 131 -19.35 -4.32 3.49
C LYS A 131 -19.00 -3.39 2.34
N MET A 132 -18.24 -3.92 1.38
CA MET A 132 -17.81 -3.18 0.20
C MET A 132 -19.00 -2.77 -0.67
N ASN A 133 -18.95 -1.53 -1.17
CA ASN A 133 -19.73 -1.04 -2.30
C ASN A 133 -18.78 -0.46 -3.35
N ASN A 134 -19.28 0.05 -4.47
CA ASN A 134 -18.46 0.54 -5.59
C ASN A 134 -17.77 1.91 -5.34
N LYS A 135 -17.47 2.29 -4.09
CA LYS A 135 -16.72 3.51 -3.76
C LYS A 135 -15.25 3.19 -3.48
N SER A 136 -14.42 4.23 -3.45
CA SER A 136 -13.08 4.17 -2.88
C SER A 136 -13.09 4.57 -1.40
N TYR A 137 -12.13 4.03 -0.66
CA TYR A 137 -11.99 4.17 0.78
C TYR A 137 -10.53 4.32 1.15
N LEU A 138 -10.27 5.19 2.11
CA LEU A 138 -9.02 5.22 2.86
C LEU A 138 -9.26 4.51 4.20
N ILE A 139 -8.38 3.59 4.56
CA ILE A 139 -8.35 3.04 5.91
C ILE A 139 -7.62 4.04 6.81
N ILE A 140 -8.23 4.36 7.94
CA ILE A 140 -7.74 5.39 8.87
C ILE A 140 -7.49 4.81 10.25
N SER A 141 -6.56 5.43 10.98
CA SER A 141 -6.40 5.25 12.41
C SER A 141 -6.99 6.44 13.16
N ARG A 142 -7.74 6.18 14.24
CA ARG A 142 -8.26 7.23 15.14
C ARG A 142 -7.19 7.75 16.10
N THR A 143 -6.07 7.05 16.22
CA THR A 143 -4.94 7.40 17.08
C THR A 143 -3.64 7.40 16.28
N LEU A 144 -2.67 8.18 16.75
CA LEU A 144 -1.30 8.12 16.27
C LEU A 144 -0.43 7.53 17.37
N SER A 145 0.39 6.53 17.03
CA SER A 145 1.37 5.99 17.97
C SER A 145 2.42 7.06 18.29
N SER A 146 2.95 7.04 19.52
CA SER A 146 4.07 7.90 19.90
C SER A 146 5.36 7.63 19.11
N LEU A 147 5.42 6.49 18.41
CA LEU A 147 6.52 6.13 17.51
C LEU A 147 6.46 6.84 16.15
N ASN A 148 5.34 7.50 15.84
CA ASN A 148 5.15 8.21 14.57
C ASN A 148 5.35 9.73 14.76
N ASP A 149 5.99 10.37 13.79
CA ASP A 149 6.10 11.82 13.75
C ASP A 149 4.76 12.44 13.30
N PHE A 150 4.16 13.22 14.20
CA PHE A 150 2.90 13.92 13.96
C PHE A 150 2.97 14.90 12.78
N ASN A 151 4.13 15.50 12.52
CA ASN A 151 4.31 16.46 11.43
C ASN A 151 4.45 15.78 10.06
N ASP A 152 4.95 14.53 10.05
CA ASP A 152 5.06 13.76 8.82
C ASP A 152 3.81 12.94 8.50
N ALA A 153 3.00 12.63 9.52
CA ALA A 153 1.73 11.92 9.34
C ALA A 153 0.77 12.69 8.43
N THR A 154 0.13 11.97 7.50
CA THR A 154 -0.98 12.53 6.72
C THR A 154 -2.23 12.46 7.59
N LYS A 155 -2.75 13.63 7.96
CA LYS A 155 -3.90 13.76 8.85
C LYS A 155 -5.18 13.78 8.02
N VAL A 156 -6.27 13.33 8.63
CA VAL A 156 -7.58 13.25 7.98
C VAL A 156 -8.64 13.86 8.89
N ASN A 157 -9.50 14.70 8.33
CA ASN A 157 -10.71 15.18 8.97
C ASN A 157 -11.93 14.49 8.37
N ILE A 158 -12.72 13.82 9.22
CA ILE A 158 -13.87 13.00 8.81
C ILE A 158 -15.16 13.61 9.36
N VAL A 159 -16.14 13.83 8.49
CA VAL A 159 -17.50 14.29 8.83
C VAL A 159 -18.50 13.36 8.13
N ASP A 160 -19.46 12.81 8.88
CA ASP A 160 -20.48 11.89 8.37
C ASP A 160 -19.92 10.73 7.52
N ASP A 161 -18.86 10.09 8.04
CA ASP A 161 -18.11 8.99 7.39
C ASP A 161 -17.50 9.33 6.02
N LYS A 162 -17.29 10.62 5.72
CA LYS A 162 -16.61 11.11 4.53
C LYS A 162 -15.38 11.93 4.90
N ILE A 163 -14.37 11.87 4.05
CA ILE A 163 -13.19 12.74 4.17
C ILE A 163 -13.63 14.15 3.78
N ASN A 164 -13.57 15.07 4.73
CA ASN A 164 -13.79 16.50 4.53
C ASN A 164 -12.48 17.20 4.14
N ASP A 165 -11.37 16.80 4.77
CA ASP A 165 -10.03 17.34 4.49
C ASP A 165 -8.95 16.29 4.76
N ILE A 166 -7.84 16.36 4.01
CA ILE A 166 -6.71 15.44 4.12
C ILE A 166 -5.40 16.14 3.75
N GLY A 167 -4.40 16.03 4.62
CA GLY A 167 -3.08 16.61 4.37
C GLY A 167 -2.17 16.58 5.58
N LYS A 168 -0.89 16.92 5.39
CA LYS A 168 0.08 17.01 6.51
C LYS A 168 -0.13 18.26 7.36
N SER A 169 -0.59 19.35 6.73
CA SER A 169 -0.69 20.67 7.33
C SER A 169 -2.09 21.04 7.83
N ILE A 170 -3.04 20.10 7.86
CA ILE A 170 -4.38 20.38 8.41
C ILE A 170 -4.31 20.47 9.95
N ASN A 171 -5.09 21.40 10.51
CA ASN A 171 -5.11 21.68 11.95
C ASN A 171 -6.18 20.87 12.70
N ASP A 172 -7.37 20.74 12.11
CA ASP A 172 -8.53 20.10 12.74
C ASP A 172 -8.71 18.65 12.23
N ASN A 173 -7.83 17.74 12.66
CA ASN A 173 -7.91 16.33 12.28
C ASN A 173 -8.55 15.46 13.38
N ASN A 174 -9.24 14.39 12.97
CA ASN A 174 -9.82 13.40 13.88
C ASN A 174 -9.45 11.95 13.51
N ALA A 175 -8.47 11.81 12.61
CA ALA A 175 -7.91 10.56 12.14
C ALA A 175 -6.56 10.78 11.42
N PHE A 176 -5.89 9.68 11.09
CA PHE A 176 -4.63 9.61 10.34
C PHE A 176 -4.73 8.58 9.22
N ASP A 177 -4.14 8.90 8.07
CA ASP A 177 -4.01 8.01 6.91
C ASP A 177 -3.05 6.86 7.25
N THR A 178 -3.49 5.61 7.06
CA THR A 178 -2.65 4.43 7.33
C THR A 178 -1.85 3.98 6.12
N GLY A 179 -1.98 4.62 4.96
CA GLY A 179 -1.39 4.23 3.67
C GLY A 179 -1.98 2.95 3.10
N PHE A 180 -3.22 2.61 3.47
CA PHE A 180 -3.96 1.46 2.94
C PHE A 180 -5.30 1.92 2.42
N PHE A 181 -5.59 1.60 1.16
CA PHE A 181 -6.76 2.07 0.45
C PHE A 181 -7.49 0.89 -0.19
N ILE A 182 -8.79 1.10 -0.40
CA ILE A 182 -9.62 0.27 -1.26
C ILE A 182 -10.07 1.18 -2.38
N LEU A 183 -9.60 0.96 -3.60
CA LEU A 183 -9.87 1.86 -4.71
C LEU A 183 -10.81 1.20 -5.71
N ASN A 184 -11.72 1.99 -6.30
CA ASN A 184 -12.48 1.61 -7.47
C ASN A 184 -11.94 2.37 -8.69
N SER A 185 -11.47 1.65 -9.70
CA SER A 185 -10.88 2.27 -10.88
C SER A 185 -11.84 3.07 -11.74
N ASP A 186 -13.15 2.81 -11.65
CA ASP A 186 -14.17 3.62 -12.34
C ASP A 186 -14.19 5.08 -11.87
N GLN A 187 -13.46 5.43 -10.81
CA GLN A 187 -13.33 6.80 -10.30
C GLN A 187 -12.13 7.57 -10.87
N PHE A 188 -11.24 6.90 -11.60
CA PHE A 188 -10.03 7.50 -12.18
C PHE A 188 -10.05 7.56 -13.71
N ASN A 189 -11.11 7.04 -14.33
CA ASN A 189 -11.32 6.96 -15.78
C ASN A 189 -12.28 8.04 -16.27
#